data_AF-A0AAU4BI04-F1
#
_entry.id   AF-A0AAU4BI04-F1
#
_cell.length_a   1.000
_cell.length_b   1.000
_cell.length_c   1.000
_cell.angle_alpha   90.00
_cell.angle_beta   90.00
_cell.angle_gamma   90.00
#
_symmetry.space_group_name_H-M   'P 1'
#
loop_
_entity.id
_entity.type
_entity.pdbx_description
1 polymer ?
#
loop_
_entity_poly.entity_id
_entity_poly.type
_entity_poly.pdbx_seq_one_letter_code
_entity_poly.pdbx_strand_id
1 'polypeptide(L)'
;MTSIEHWLNRVLEVWRPETTDDGAGGQDVTYVRKDDVAAKVDQPTTAERMLAAQAGTDHDHTVYLAPSADVRRGDELRGDGQVLRVLSTVTPSTPRYLKAACELTQTEGARSWRTSP
;
A
#
# COMPACT_ATOMS: atom_id res chain seq x y z
N MET A 1 -20.19 0.11 20.35
CA MET A 1 -19.48 -0.61 19.27
C MET A 1 -18.35 0.31 18.82
N THR A 2 -17.10 0.03 19.18
CA THR A 2 -16.00 1.01 19.06
C THR A 2 -15.45 1.02 17.63
N SER A 3 -15.56 2.16 16.95
CA SER A 3 -15.06 2.41 15.58
C SER A 3 -13.52 2.53 15.58
N ILE A 4 -12.84 2.15 14.49
CA ILE A 4 -11.37 2.23 14.40
C ILE A 4 -10.85 3.68 14.30
N GLU A 5 -11.73 4.64 14.03
CA GLU A 5 -11.39 6.02 13.67
C GLU A 5 -10.43 6.70 14.66
N HIS A 6 -10.56 6.44 15.96
CA HIS A 6 -9.69 7.01 17.00
C HIS A 6 -8.25 6.47 17.00
N TRP A 7 -7.96 5.40 16.26
CA TRP A 7 -6.61 4.83 16.11
C TRP A 7 -5.92 5.26 14.80
N LEU A 8 -6.64 5.88 13.88
CA LEU A 8 -6.09 6.37 12.61
C LEU A 8 -5.24 7.61 12.92
N ASN A 9 -3.92 7.44 12.92
CA ASN A 9 -2.97 8.44 13.42
C ASN A 9 -2.09 9.05 12.32
N ARG A 10 -2.31 8.67 11.06
CA ARG A 10 -1.56 9.15 9.89
C ARG A 10 -2.50 9.46 8.74
N VAL A 11 -2.03 10.28 7.82
CA VAL A 11 -2.68 10.51 6.51
C VAL A 11 -1.73 10.01 5.43
N LEU A 12 -2.24 9.15 4.55
CA LEU A 12 -1.49 8.60 3.42
C LEU A 12 -2.16 9.03 2.12
N GLU A 13 -1.36 9.38 1.12
CA GLU A 13 -1.84 9.64 -0.23
C GLU A 13 -2.07 8.32 -0.97
N VAL A 14 -3.23 8.19 -1.63
CA VAL A 14 -3.55 7.04 -2.48
C VAL A 14 -3.13 7.35 -3.91
N TRP A 15 -2.26 6.52 -4.46
CA TRP A 15 -1.76 6.61 -5.84
C TRP A 15 -2.18 5.37 -6.60
N ARG A 16 -2.94 5.53 -7.69
CA ARG A 16 -3.50 4.42 -8.46
C ARG A 16 -2.71 4.23 -9.77
N PRO A 17 -2.31 2.99 -10.11
CA PRO A 17 -1.68 2.72 -11.40
C PRO A 17 -2.71 2.89 -12.52
N GLU A 18 -2.31 3.64 -13.54
CA GLU A 18 -3.02 3.81 -14.80
C GLU A 18 -2.11 3.31 -15.91
N THR A 19 -2.61 2.33 -16.66
CA THR A 19 -1.92 1.73 -17.79
C THR A 19 -2.30 2.45 -19.07
N THR A 20 -1.32 2.97 -19.78
CA THR A 20 -1.50 3.52 -21.14
C THR A 20 -0.80 2.60 -22.14
N ASP A 21 -1.45 2.37 -23.28
CA ASP A 21 -0.87 1.63 -24.39
C ASP A 21 0.24 2.48 -25.02
N ASP A 22 1.45 1.93 -25.12
CA ASP A 22 2.61 2.63 -25.69
C ASP A 22 2.63 2.62 -27.23
N GLY A 23 1.63 1.98 -27.87
CA GLY A 23 1.50 1.87 -29.31
C GLY A 23 2.49 0.90 -29.96
N ALA A 24 3.35 0.24 -29.18
CA ALA A 24 4.37 -0.70 -29.64
C ALA A 24 4.19 -2.13 -29.06
N GLY A 25 3.10 -2.36 -28.32
CA GLY A 25 2.79 -3.65 -27.69
C GLY A 25 3.30 -3.79 -26.26
N GLY A 26 3.84 -2.72 -25.68
CA GLY A 26 4.12 -2.61 -24.25
C GLY A 26 3.03 -1.82 -23.52
N GLN A 27 3.18 -1.74 -22.20
CA GLN A 27 2.25 -1.05 -21.31
C GLN A 27 3.03 -0.14 -20.38
N ASP A 28 2.78 1.16 -20.48
CA ASP A 28 3.34 2.14 -19.55
C ASP A 28 2.41 2.27 -18.35
N VAL A 29 2.93 1.98 -17.15
CA VAL A 29 2.20 2.16 -15.89
C VAL A 29 2.63 3.47 -15.25
N THR A 30 1.70 4.40 -15.12
CA THR A 30 1.91 5.66 -14.41
C THR A 30 1.05 5.68 -13.16
N TYR A 31 1.55 6.23 -12.06
CA TYR A 31 0.78 6.35 -10.83
C TYR A 31 0.18 7.75 -10.72
N VAL A 32 -1.14 7.80 -10.57
CA VAL A 32 -1.89 9.06 -10.44
C VAL A 32 -2.47 9.16 -9.04
N ARG A 33 -2.20 10.26 -8.34
CA ARG A 33 -2.79 10.54 -7.01
C ARG A 33 -4.30 10.66 -7.12
N LYS A 34 -5.03 9.99 -6.24
CA LYS A 34 -6.50 9.95 -6.22
C LYS A 34 -7.10 10.65 -5.02
N ASP A 35 -6.57 10.43 -3.81
CA ASP A 35 -7.13 10.97 -2.59
C ASP A 35 -6.14 10.88 -1.41
N ASP A 36 -6.52 11.42 -0.26
CA ASP A 36 -5.82 11.29 1.02
C ASP A 36 -6.68 10.48 2.01
N VAL A 37 -6.09 9.47 2.65
CA VAL A 37 -6.80 8.57 3.56
C VAL A 37 -6.20 8.57 4.97
N ALA A 38 -7.07 8.65 5.97
CA ALA A 38 -6.67 8.44 7.36
C ALA A 38 -6.35 6.95 7.57
N ALA A 39 -5.16 6.67 8.10
CA ALA A 39 -4.61 5.34 8.20
C ALA A 39 -3.93 5.10 9.55
N LYS A 40 -3.87 3.83 9.93
CA LYS A 40 -2.97 3.31 10.95
C LYS A 40 -2.08 2.25 10.30
N VAL A 41 -0.78 2.43 10.35
CA VAL A 41 0.20 1.48 9.80
C VAL A 41 0.77 0.66 10.95
N ASP A 42 0.48 -0.64 10.95
CA ASP A 42 0.99 -1.60 11.94
C ASP A 42 1.99 -2.56 11.30
N GLN A 43 2.95 -3.01 12.11
CA GLN A 43 3.82 -4.13 11.75
C GLN A 43 3.01 -5.43 11.71
N PRO A 44 3.36 -6.37 10.82
CA PRO A 44 2.60 -7.58 10.60
C PRO A 44 2.75 -8.52 11.80
N THR A 45 1.64 -9.09 12.23
CA THR A 45 1.62 -10.10 13.28
C THR A 45 2.26 -11.40 12.79
N THR A 46 2.65 -12.28 13.71
CA THR A 46 3.25 -13.58 13.36
C THR A 46 2.34 -14.44 12.48
N ALA A 47 1.02 -14.43 12.74
CA ALA A 47 0.05 -15.16 11.92
C ALA A 47 -0.02 -14.62 10.47
N GLU A 48 0.03 -13.30 10.30
CA GLU A 48 0.01 -12.67 8.97
C GLU A 48 1.29 -12.94 8.19
N ARG A 49 2.46 -12.88 8.86
CA ARG A 49 3.73 -13.25 8.24
C ARG A 49 3.75 -14.71 7.79
N MET A 50 3.18 -15.63 8.57
CA MET A 50 3.07 -17.04 8.19
C MET A 50 2.16 -17.26 6.97
N LEU A 51 1.02 -16.56 6.92
CA LEU A 51 0.12 -16.59 5.76
C LEU A 51 0.80 -16.06 4.50
N ALA A 52 1.54 -14.97 4.62
CA ALA A 52 2.27 -14.37 3.52
C ALA A 52 3.40 -15.27 3.01
N ALA A 53 4.17 -15.88 3.92
CA ALA A 53 5.19 -16.87 3.57
C ALA A 53 4.59 -18.09 2.85
N GLN A 54 3.41 -18.56 3.26
CA GLN A 54 2.70 -19.64 2.57
C GLN A 54 2.21 -19.23 1.18
N ALA A 55 1.82 -17.96 1.01
CA ALA A 55 1.39 -17.39 -0.26
C ALA A 55 2.56 -17.01 -1.19
N GLY A 56 3.81 -17.08 -0.72
CA GLY A 56 5.00 -16.64 -1.44
C GLY A 56 5.05 -15.12 -1.64
N THR A 57 4.46 -14.34 -0.73
CA THR A 57 4.40 -12.87 -0.79
C THR A 57 5.15 -12.24 0.37
N ASP A 58 5.92 -11.19 0.11
CA ASP A 58 6.57 -10.39 1.15
C ASP A 58 5.56 -9.38 1.73
N HIS A 59 4.75 -9.84 2.70
CA HIS A 59 3.81 -8.97 3.43
C HIS A 59 4.55 -8.30 4.60
N ASP A 60 4.90 -7.03 4.41
CA ASP A 60 5.72 -6.29 5.37
C ASP A 60 4.90 -5.43 6.32
N HIS A 61 3.70 -4.99 5.94
CA HIS A 61 2.91 -4.02 6.70
C HIS A 61 1.40 -4.28 6.57
N THR A 62 0.68 -4.07 7.66
CA THR A 62 -0.79 -4.06 7.67
C THR A 62 -1.27 -2.63 7.87
N VAL A 63 -2.03 -2.11 6.92
CA VAL A 63 -2.62 -0.76 6.98
C VAL A 63 -4.12 -0.87 7.30
N TYR A 64 -4.56 -0.21 8.35
CA TYR A 64 -5.96 -0.08 8.72
C TYR A 64 -6.49 1.28 8.30
N LEU A 65 -7.65 1.28 7.66
CA LEU A 65 -8.29 2.44 7.05
C LEU A 65 -9.75 2.54 7.48
N ALA A 66 -10.35 3.69 7.24
CA ALA A 66 -11.80 3.84 7.37
C ALA A 66 -12.54 2.82 6.48
N PRO A 67 -13.73 2.32 6.89
CA PRO A 67 -14.49 1.34 6.11
C PRO A 67 -14.84 1.79 4.69
N SER A 68 -14.94 3.10 4.49
CA SER A 68 -15.30 3.74 3.22
C SER A 68 -14.11 4.24 2.41
N ALA A 69 -12.86 3.98 2.83
CA ALA A 69 -11.68 4.43 2.11
C ALA A 69 -11.59 3.75 0.73
N ASP A 70 -11.40 4.54 -0.34
CA ASP A 70 -11.22 4.00 -1.71
C ASP A 70 -9.78 3.54 -1.96
N VAL A 71 -9.38 2.48 -1.25
CA VAL A 71 -8.09 1.82 -1.42
C VAL A 71 -8.28 0.45 -2.05
N ARG A 72 -7.51 0.15 -3.09
CA ARG A 72 -7.62 -1.06 -3.91
C ARG A 72 -6.28 -1.76 -4.03
N ARG A 73 -6.32 -3.06 -4.35
CA ARG A 73 -5.13 -3.81 -4.74
C ARG A 73 -4.42 -3.13 -5.91
N GLY A 74 -3.10 -3.00 -5.82
CA GLY A 74 -2.26 -2.32 -6.80
C GLY A 74 -2.09 -0.83 -6.54
N ASP A 75 -2.90 -0.21 -5.69
CA ASP A 75 -2.65 1.17 -5.26
C ASP A 75 -1.36 1.25 -4.43
N GLU A 76 -0.72 2.41 -4.46
CA GLU A 76 0.37 2.78 -3.56
C GLU A 76 -0.15 3.76 -2.51
N LEU A 77 0.13 3.48 -1.24
CA LEU A 77 -0.09 4.40 -0.13
C LEU A 77 1.24 5.08 0.19
N ARG A 78 1.30 6.40 0.02
CA ARG A 78 2.53 7.19 0.20
C ARG A 78 2.39 8.14 1.38
N GLY A 79 3.39 8.18 2.25
CA GLY A 79 3.40 9.07 3.42
C GLY A 79 4.54 8.74 4.36
N ASP A 80 4.92 9.70 5.22
CA ASP A 80 6.03 9.56 6.18
C ASP A 80 7.36 9.06 5.56
N GLY A 81 7.61 9.38 4.28
CA GLY A 81 8.81 8.95 3.56
C GLY A 81 8.81 7.47 3.13
N GLN A 82 7.66 6.79 3.20
CA GLN A 82 7.49 5.40 2.81
C GLN A 82 6.50 5.26 1.64
N VAL A 83 6.68 4.21 0.85
CA VAL A 83 5.75 3.78 -0.19
C VAL A 83 5.29 2.36 0.12
N LEU A 84 3.98 2.19 0.35
CA LEU A 84 3.37 0.93 0.70
C LEU A 84 2.50 0.45 -0.47
N ARG A 85 2.92 -0.59 -1.19
CA ARG A 85 2.13 -1.14 -2.30
C ARG A 85 1.07 -2.10 -1.76
N VAL A 86 -0.19 -1.89 -2.12
CA VAL A 86 -1.33 -2.68 -1.64
C VAL A 86 -1.39 -4.01 -2.38
N LEU A 87 -1.14 -5.10 -1.66
CA LEU A 87 -1.20 -6.47 -2.15
C LEU A 87 -2.63 -7.01 -2.15
N SER A 88 -3.41 -6.71 -1.11
CA SER A 88 -4.81 -7.11 -0.98
C SER A 88 -5.57 -6.24 0.02
N THR A 89 -6.90 -6.25 -0.06
CA THR A 89 -7.79 -5.54 0.85
C THR A 89 -8.84 -6.50 1.41
N VAL A 90 -9.08 -6.44 2.71
CA VAL A 90 -10.05 -7.28 3.43
C VAL A 90 -10.97 -6.38 4.25
N THR A 91 -12.28 -6.52 4.01
CA THR A 91 -13.32 -5.89 4.83
C THR A 91 -13.92 -6.96 5.75
N PRO A 92 -13.90 -6.78 7.07
CA PRO A 92 -14.56 -7.70 8.00
C PRO A 92 -16.07 -7.74 7.79
N SER A 93 -16.71 -8.81 8.26
CA SER A 93 -18.16 -9.02 8.13
C SER A 93 -19.02 -7.91 8.73
N THR A 94 -18.48 -7.16 9.70
CA THR A 94 -19.04 -5.87 10.13
C THR A 94 -18.07 -4.77 9.67
N PRO A 95 -18.51 -3.78 8.86
CA PRO A 95 -17.62 -2.79 8.26
C PRO A 95 -17.15 -1.77 9.30
N ARG A 96 -16.19 -2.18 10.14
CA ARG A 96 -15.55 -1.32 11.15
C ARG A 96 -14.23 -0.72 10.69
N TYR A 97 -13.60 -1.35 9.70
CA TYR A 97 -12.36 -0.90 9.07
C TYR A 97 -12.20 -1.56 7.72
N LEU A 98 -11.36 -0.98 6.88
CA LEU A 98 -10.76 -1.65 5.73
C LEU A 98 -9.32 -2.03 6.11
N LYS A 99 -8.92 -3.28 5.89
CA LYS A 99 -7.56 -3.76 6.15
C LYS A 99 -6.85 -3.98 4.83
N ALA A 100 -5.77 -3.27 4.60
CA ALA A 100 -4.89 -3.44 3.44
C ALA A 100 -3.62 -4.17 3.86
N ALA A 101 -3.30 -5.24 3.14
CA ALA A 101 -2.01 -5.91 3.22
C ALA A 101 -1.06 -5.21 2.27
N CYS A 102 0.11 -4.79 2.76
CA CYS A 102 1.05 -3.98 2.01
C CYS A 102 2.46 -4.54 2.11
N GLU A 103 3.21 -4.40 1.03
CA GLU A 103 4.67 -4.53 1.05
C GLU A 103 5.29 -3.13 1.13
N LEU A 104 6.45 -3.02 1.77
CA LEU A 104 7.20 -1.77 1.76
C LEU A 104 8.03 -1.73 0.50
N THR A 105 7.67 -0.84 -0.43
CA THR A 105 8.52 -0.54 -1.57
C THR A 105 9.63 0.37 -1.08
N GLN A 106 10.84 -0.17 -0.94
CA GLN A 106 12.02 0.66 -0.77
C GLN A 106 12.27 1.38 -2.10
N THR A 107 11.99 2.68 -2.15
CA THR A 107 12.36 3.50 -3.31
C THR A 107 13.86 3.31 -3.54
N GLU A 108 14.24 2.75 -4.69
CA GLU A 108 15.65 2.59 -5.06
C GLU A 108 16.29 3.98 -5.16
N GLY A 109 16.97 4.38 -4.09
CA GLY A 109 17.57 5.70 -3.92
C GLY A 109 19.07 5.59 -3.72
N ALA A 110 19.80 5.83 -4.80
CA ALA A 110 21.24 6.13 -4.91
C ALA A 110 22.21 4.94 -5.07
N ARG A 111 22.12 4.23 -6.20
CA ARG A 111 23.36 3.77 -6.85
C ARG A 111 24.01 4.98 -7.53
N SER A 112 24.81 5.75 -6.79
CA SER A 112 25.69 6.75 -7.40
C SER A 112 26.70 6.02 -8.28
N TRP A 113 26.41 5.89 -9.57
CA TRP A 113 27.45 5.62 -10.56
C TRP A 113 28.32 6.87 -10.62
N ARG A 114 29.41 6.88 -9.85
CA ARG A 114 30.54 7.75 -10.16
C ARG A 114 31.18 7.18 -11.41
N THR A 115 31.01 7.88 -12.52
CA THR A 115 31.83 7.74 -13.70
C THR A 115 33.28 8.08 -13.31
N SER A 116 34.19 7.13 -13.54
CA SER A 116 35.64 7.33 -13.43
C SER A 116 36.13 8.38 -14.43
N PRO A 117 37.23 9.11 -14.14
CA PRO A 117 38.26 9.39 -15.14
C PRO A 117 39.21 8.19 -15.30
#